data_AF-A0A7Y6UH45-F1
#
_entry.id   AF-A0A7Y6UH45-F1
#
_cell.length_a   1.000
_cell.length_b   1.000
_cell.length_c   1.000
_cell.angle_alpha   90.00
_cell.angle_beta   90.00
_cell.angle_gamma   90.00
#
_symmetry.space_group_name_H-M   'P 1'
#
loop_
_entity.id
_entity.type
_entity.pdbx_description
1 polymer ?
#
loop_
_entity_poly.entity_id
_entity_poly.type
_entity_poly.pdbx_seq_one_letter_code
_entity_poly.pdbx_strand_id
1 'polypeptide(L)'
;MALQIVLREANPLKLRGVLAGAATADGAFLVGNLKSGEGVARATGEKVALAGKLPELRQVSGAAAHGPTWYVAGFSGVFRSTDAGKGWERVVSDATSNVRGVGVDAAGRAWALHDDGTIVWSDDGTRWTKLGRAGGKGGRVATAGGRVYFLGKGVIATVIGDKLVTAAAGKEPLNGLAATADGVLVAGGEDGYLYRTPIAEGELRPFTRSRAPIAKDAWIEAVAAHDGVVVVASGNTVWLTADGAEASKLATLPGKVIVRSLTATPAGTWIGAEHLPGYEGTLAWLPARAAAAATAPAVAPTRMVRSPAPLVSPRRDAAALAWKEREELSISDAFQRLALGKTLITKLAAFDPKQRVLLFDGHLRTERLEAPSTSAGPTSIVVRGDLDVDGIELASDDKPLFLIVTGELRARYAWLFGTVHVHVAKGARLSELLVATGGDDDGWLDVRGGLTAQAIVQTPGSMIQIKGTLDALVIGTDDEVPSPAYGAEDAPSLFVPAALDDNELDPDGVRKLLRAKRPVFLPEIPSPLSSATSRSIPR
;
A
#
# COMPACT_ATOMS: atom_id res chain seq x y z
N MET A 1 -9.70 15.03 9.37
CA MET A 1 -9.73 16.35 8.72
C MET A 1 -9.02 16.19 7.38
N ALA A 2 -9.73 16.13 6.26
CA ALA A 2 -9.12 15.89 4.95
C ALA A 2 -8.31 17.13 4.56
N LEU A 3 -6.99 17.01 4.52
CA LEU A 3 -6.11 18.05 3.98
C LEU A 3 -6.41 18.16 2.49
N GLN A 4 -7.20 19.16 2.09
CA GLN A 4 -7.45 19.44 0.68
C GLN A 4 -6.15 20.04 0.10
N ILE A 5 -5.28 19.18 -0.42
CA ILE A 5 -4.08 19.62 -1.14
C ILE A 5 -4.57 20.25 -2.45
N VAL A 6 -4.62 21.58 -2.47
CA VAL A 6 -4.88 22.33 -3.69
C VAL A 6 -3.61 22.25 -4.53
N LEU A 7 -3.58 21.30 -5.46
CA LEU A 7 -2.63 21.33 -6.58
C LEU A 7 -2.97 22.60 -7.38
N ARG A 8 -2.18 23.65 -7.18
CA ARG A 8 -2.27 24.85 -8.02
C ARG A 8 -1.51 24.54 -9.30
N GLU A 9 -2.18 24.65 -10.44
CA GLU A 9 -1.47 24.78 -11.71
C GLU A 9 -0.62 26.05 -11.61
N ALA A 10 0.70 25.87 -11.47
CA ALA A 10 1.62 26.99 -11.65
C ALA A 10 1.45 27.45 -13.10
N ASN A 11 1.05 28.72 -13.30
CA ASN A 11 0.88 29.44 -14.57
C ASN A 11 1.20 28.59 -15.82
N PRO A 12 0.21 28.21 -16.66
CA PRO A 12 0.32 27.05 -17.54
C PRO A 12 1.30 27.28 -18.70
N LEU A 13 2.60 27.13 -18.42
CA LEU A 13 3.57 26.72 -19.40
C LEU A 13 3.14 25.32 -19.85
N LYS A 14 2.50 25.25 -21.02
CA LYS A 14 2.14 23.98 -21.65
C LYS A 14 3.42 23.27 -22.08
N LEU A 15 3.97 22.45 -21.18
CA LEU A 15 5.07 21.56 -21.47
C LEU A 15 4.53 20.31 -22.20
N ARG A 16 5.32 19.66 -23.06
CA ARG A 16 5.01 18.34 -23.62
C ARG A 16 5.91 17.29 -22.97
N GLY A 17 5.47 16.76 -21.83
CA GLY A 17 6.25 15.85 -21.01
C GLY A 17 7.31 16.59 -20.19
N VAL A 18 7.09 16.67 -18.87
CA VAL A 18 8.19 16.97 -17.94
C VAL A 18 8.83 15.65 -17.60
N LEU A 19 10.11 15.52 -17.92
CA LEU A 19 10.79 14.23 -17.92
C LEU A 19 11.88 14.15 -16.85
N ALA A 20 12.48 15.29 -16.48
CA ALA A 20 13.45 15.34 -15.39
C ALA A 20 13.45 16.71 -14.69
N GLY A 21 13.94 16.73 -13.47
CA GLY A 21 14.18 17.96 -12.71
C GLY A 21 15.29 17.75 -11.70
N ALA A 22 15.92 18.84 -11.29
CA ALA A 22 16.93 18.85 -10.24
C ALA A 22 16.78 20.07 -9.35
N ALA A 23 17.09 19.89 -8.07
CA ALA A 23 17.10 20.95 -7.09
C ALA A 23 18.30 21.88 -7.31
N THR A 24 18.11 23.17 -7.06
CA THR A 24 19.16 24.21 -7.01
C THR A 24 19.11 24.87 -5.64
N ALA A 25 20.16 25.61 -5.27
CA ALA A 25 20.20 26.34 -4.00
C ALA A 25 19.03 27.33 -3.82
N ASP A 26 18.46 27.81 -4.92
CA ASP A 26 17.37 28.80 -4.93
C ASP A 26 16.03 28.26 -5.46
N GLY A 27 15.91 26.94 -5.69
CA GLY A 27 14.66 26.34 -6.14
C GLY A 27 14.89 24.99 -6.83
N ALA A 28 14.28 24.84 -8.00
CA ALA A 28 14.52 23.71 -8.89
C ALA A 28 14.66 24.21 -10.31
N PHE A 29 15.28 23.41 -11.18
CA PHE A 29 15.06 23.54 -12.60
C PHE A 29 14.45 22.24 -13.14
N LEU A 30 13.56 22.42 -14.09
CA LEU A 30 12.68 21.40 -14.64
C LEU A 30 12.93 21.37 -16.14
N VAL A 31 13.12 20.17 -16.68
CA VAL A 31 13.45 19.99 -18.09
C VAL A 31 12.37 19.12 -18.71
N GLY A 32 11.75 19.65 -19.76
CA GLY A 32 10.67 19.00 -20.48
C GLY A 32 10.82 19.14 -21.98
N ASN A 33 10.21 18.24 -22.73
CA ASN A 33 10.14 18.38 -24.18
C ASN A 33 9.08 19.45 -24.50
N LEU A 34 9.42 20.49 -25.26
CA LEU A 34 8.47 21.54 -25.63
C LEU A 34 8.01 21.30 -27.07
N LYS A 35 6.72 21.53 -27.35
CA LYS A 35 6.10 21.36 -28.69
C LYS A 35 6.79 22.18 -29.80
N SER A 36 7.64 23.14 -29.45
CA SER A 36 8.40 24.04 -30.34
C SER A 36 9.93 23.92 -30.22
N GLY A 37 10.44 22.89 -29.53
CA GLY A 37 11.87 22.69 -29.27
C GLY A 37 12.20 22.83 -27.79
N GLU A 38 12.78 21.75 -27.25
CA GLU A 38 13.47 21.54 -25.98
C GLU A 38 13.63 22.79 -25.09
N GLY A 39 12.84 22.89 -24.02
CA GLY A 39 12.91 24.00 -23.07
C GLY A 39 13.43 23.55 -21.73
N VAL A 40 14.33 24.34 -21.17
CA VAL A 40 14.62 24.28 -19.74
C VAL A 40 13.76 25.33 -19.06
N ALA A 41 13.03 24.94 -18.02
CA ALA A 41 12.31 25.87 -17.17
C ALA A 41 13.00 25.94 -15.81
N ARG A 42 13.04 27.14 -15.24
CA ARG A 42 13.46 27.39 -13.86
C ARG A 42 12.22 27.55 -13.00
N ALA A 43 12.23 26.90 -11.85
CA ALA A 43 11.13 26.87 -10.91
C ALA A 43 11.57 27.41 -9.53
N THR A 44 10.94 28.49 -9.08
CA THR A 44 11.25 29.15 -7.79
C THR A 44 9.97 29.32 -6.98
N GLY A 45 9.79 28.49 -5.94
CA GLY A 45 8.54 28.43 -5.18
C GLY A 45 7.38 27.94 -6.05
N GLU A 46 6.41 28.81 -6.34
CA GLU A 46 5.28 28.51 -7.24
C GLU A 46 5.49 29.02 -8.68
N LYS A 47 6.60 29.73 -8.95
CA LYS A 47 6.83 30.40 -10.24
C LYS A 47 7.68 29.53 -11.15
N VAL A 48 7.24 29.37 -12.40
CA VAL A 48 8.00 28.70 -13.47
C VAL A 48 8.28 29.69 -14.60
N ALA A 49 9.53 29.77 -15.05
CA ALA A 49 9.97 30.63 -16.14
C ALA A 49 10.86 29.84 -17.11
N LEU A 50 10.81 30.13 -18.41
CA LEU A 50 11.73 29.53 -19.38
C LEU A 50 13.16 30.05 -19.10
N ALA A 51 14.10 29.13 -18.93
CA ALA A 51 15.51 29.41 -18.68
C ALA A 51 16.33 29.45 -19.99
N GLY A 52 15.97 28.63 -20.97
CA GLY A 52 16.65 28.57 -22.26
C GLY A 52 16.13 27.46 -23.17
N LYS A 53 16.76 27.35 -24.34
CA LYS A 53 16.47 26.31 -25.32
C LYS A 53 17.67 25.35 -25.41
N LEU A 54 17.41 24.05 -25.30
CA LEU A 54 18.42 23.04 -25.57
C LEU A 54 18.51 22.81 -27.10
N PRO A 55 19.71 22.58 -27.64
CA PRO A 55 19.87 22.20 -29.04
C PRO A 55 19.88 20.67 -29.20
N GLU A 56 18.95 20.13 -29.99
CA GLU A 56 18.97 18.76 -30.52
C GLU A 56 18.91 17.61 -29.49
N LEU A 57 18.56 17.88 -28.23
CA LEU A 57 18.26 16.90 -27.20
C LEU A 57 16.96 16.12 -27.52
N ARG A 58 17.15 14.85 -27.92
CA ARG A 58 16.06 13.88 -27.98
C ARG A 58 15.87 13.28 -26.60
N GLN A 59 14.64 13.36 -26.07
CA GLN A 59 14.18 12.73 -24.83
C GLN A 59 15.11 12.99 -23.62
N VAL A 60 14.65 13.86 -22.74
CA VAL A 60 15.29 14.10 -21.45
C VAL A 60 15.15 12.85 -20.57
N SER A 61 16.22 12.45 -19.91
CA SER A 61 16.27 11.28 -19.03
C SER A 61 16.76 11.59 -17.61
N GLY A 62 17.52 12.68 -17.44
CA GLY A 62 18.02 13.12 -16.16
C GLY A 62 18.46 14.58 -16.17
N ALA A 63 18.52 15.17 -14.98
CA ALA A 63 18.97 16.53 -14.76
C ALA A 63 19.77 16.59 -13.45
N ALA A 64 20.78 17.45 -13.38
CA ALA A 64 21.57 17.71 -12.18
C ALA A 64 22.11 19.14 -12.17
N ALA A 65 22.34 19.72 -11.00
CA ALA A 65 22.96 21.04 -10.87
C ALA A 65 23.94 21.12 -9.71
N HIS A 66 24.95 21.97 -9.89
CA HIS A 66 25.88 22.40 -8.85
C HIS A 66 26.20 23.89 -9.05
N GLY A 67 25.63 24.74 -8.20
CA GLY A 67 25.69 26.20 -8.37
C GLY A 67 25.06 26.66 -9.70
N PRO A 68 25.74 27.51 -10.49
CA PRO A 68 25.26 27.94 -11.80
C PRO A 68 25.46 26.89 -12.91
N THR A 69 26.17 25.80 -12.61
CA THR A 69 26.47 24.75 -13.59
C THR A 69 25.38 23.68 -13.58
N TRP A 70 24.68 23.53 -14.69
CA TRP A 70 23.56 22.59 -14.85
C TRP A 70 23.89 21.56 -15.92
N TYR A 71 23.39 20.35 -15.74
CA TYR A 71 23.52 19.25 -16.68
C TYR A 71 22.17 18.64 -17.00
N VAL A 72 21.99 18.26 -18.26
CA VAL A 72 20.83 17.54 -18.76
C VAL A 72 21.29 16.35 -19.59
N ALA A 73 20.78 15.17 -19.25
CA ALA A 73 21.01 13.95 -19.99
C ALA A 73 19.80 13.59 -20.87
N GLY A 74 20.09 12.97 -22.00
CA GLY A 74 19.09 12.34 -22.85
C GLY A 74 19.71 11.47 -23.94
N PHE A 75 18.93 11.17 -24.97
CA PHE A 75 19.32 10.22 -26.02
C PHE A 75 20.34 10.82 -26.99
N SER A 76 20.47 12.15 -27.00
CA SER A 76 21.52 12.85 -27.73
C SER A 76 22.80 13.07 -26.90
N GLY A 77 22.89 12.57 -25.66
CA GLY A 77 24.08 12.75 -24.81
C GLY A 77 23.83 13.66 -23.61
N VAL A 78 24.90 14.32 -23.14
CA VAL A 78 24.86 15.26 -22.00
C VAL A 78 25.07 16.69 -22.50
N PHE A 79 24.22 17.58 -22.03
CA PHE A 79 24.29 19.02 -22.25
C PHE A 79 24.62 19.70 -20.93
N ARG A 80 25.43 20.75 -21.01
CA ARG A 80 25.91 21.54 -19.88
C ARG A 80 25.58 23.00 -20.10
N SER A 81 25.22 23.66 -19.02
CA SER A 81 25.11 25.11 -18.92
C SER A 81 25.99 25.57 -17.77
N THR A 82 26.64 26.72 -17.90
CA THR A 82 27.45 27.37 -16.84
C THR A 82 26.84 28.68 -16.36
N ASP A 83 25.68 29.05 -16.89
CA ASP A 83 25.01 30.33 -16.70
C ASP A 83 23.56 30.16 -16.24
N ALA A 84 23.29 29.09 -15.49
CA ALA A 84 21.97 28.73 -14.97
C ALA A 84 20.90 28.56 -16.07
N GLY A 85 21.28 27.87 -17.14
CA GLY A 85 20.39 27.43 -18.21
C GLY A 85 20.17 28.44 -19.33
N LYS A 86 20.86 29.59 -19.34
CA LYS A 86 20.72 30.60 -20.40
C LYS A 86 21.39 30.16 -21.70
N GLY A 87 22.52 29.47 -21.60
CA GLY A 87 23.26 28.86 -22.71
C GLY A 87 23.56 27.39 -22.45
N TRP A 88 23.58 26.60 -23.52
CA TRP A 88 23.80 25.16 -23.47
C TRP A 88 24.85 24.71 -24.49
N GLU A 89 25.77 23.88 -24.04
CA GLU A 89 26.76 23.19 -24.86
C GLU A 89 26.60 21.68 -24.71
N ARG A 90 26.78 20.92 -25.80
CA ARG A 90 26.81 19.46 -25.74
C ARG A 90 28.22 19.01 -25.34
N VAL A 91 28.33 18.31 -24.21
CA VAL A 91 29.63 17.92 -23.62
C VAL A 91 29.92 16.42 -23.65
N VAL A 92 28.90 15.60 -23.93
CA VAL A 92 29.07 14.18 -24.25
C VAL A 92 28.39 13.92 -25.58
N SER A 93 29.19 13.61 -26.62
CA SER A 93 28.71 13.47 -28.00
C SER A 93 28.94 12.09 -28.61
N ASP A 94 29.87 11.32 -28.07
CA ASP A 94 30.38 10.03 -28.55
C ASP A 94 29.72 8.82 -27.87
N ALA A 95 28.63 9.05 -27.14
CA ALA A 95 27.86 8.01 -26.51
C ALA A 95 27.32 7.03 -27.56
N THR A 96 27.87 5.81 -27.62
CA THR A 96 27.35 4.71 -28.46
C THR A 96 26.00 4.17 -27.96
N SER A 97 25.50 4.72 -26.85
CA SER A 97 24.28 4.35 -26.15
C SER A 97 23.64 5.61 -25.54
N ASN A 98 22.32 5.61 -25.34
CA ASN A 98 21.61 6.75 -24.74
C ASN A 98 22.11 7.02 -23.31
N VAL A 99 22.14 8.28 -22.90
CA VAL A 99 22.41 8.64 -21.49
C VAL A 99 21.09 8.60 -20.73
N ARG A 100 21.05 7.85 -19.62
CA ARG A 100 19.84 7.62 -18.81
C ARG A 100 19.79 8.41 -17.51
N GLY A 101 20.93 8.82 -17.00
CA GLY A 101 20.98 9.65 -15.81
C GLY A 101 22.26 10.48 -15.78
N VAL A 102 22.15 11.63 -15.12
CA VAL A 102 23.27 12.51 -14.82
C VAL A 102 23.16 12.94 -13.36
N GLY A 103 24.29 13.04 -12.68
CA GLY A 103 24.40 13.50 -11.30
C GLY A 103 25.64 14.37 -11.13
N VAL A 104 25.66 15.19 -10.08
CA VAL A 104 26.84 15.98 -9.71
C VAL A 104 27.09 15.79 -8.23
N ASP A 105 28.29 15.40 -7.85
CA ASP A 105 28.64 15.18 -6.44
C ASP A 105 28.94 16.51 -5.71
N ALA A 106 29.25 16.40 -4.42
CA ALA A 106 29.51 17.56 -3.57
C ALA A 106 30.76 18.35 -4.00
N ALA A 107 31.71 17.73 -4.70
CA ALA A 107 32.90 18.39 -5.23
C ALA A 107 32.65 19.08 -6.58
N GLY A 108 31.43 18.96 -7.13
CA GLY A 108 31.08 19.53 -8.43
C GLY A 108 31.44 18.64 -9.61
N ARG A 109 31.93 17.42 -9.37
CA ARG A 109 32.25 16.47 -10.44
C ARG A 109 30.97 15.87 -11.00
N ALA A 110 30.88 15.88 -12.33
CA ALA A 110 29.73 15.39 -13.07
C ALA A 110 29.87 13.90 -13.37
N TRP A 111 28.75 13.18 -13.34
CA TRP A 111 28.65 11.75 -13.55
C TRP A 111 27.50 11.45 -14.50
N ALA A 112 27.70 10.53 -15.45
CA ALA A 112 26.65 10.10 -16.35
C ALA A 112 26.62 8.58 -16.49
N LEU A 113 25.40 8.05 -16.58
CA LEU A 113 25.12 6.63 -16.74
C LEU A 113 24.41 6.38 -18.07
N HIS A 114 24.97 5.49 -18.85
CA HIS A 114 24.46 5.12 -20.16
C HIS A 114 23.54 3.89 -20.11
N ASP A 115 22.74 3.70 -21.16
CA ASP A 115 21.78 2.60 -21.32
C ASP A 115 22.42 1.20 -21.30
N ASP A 116 23.68 1.12 -21.74
CA ASP A 116 24.50 -0.09 -21.74
C ASP A 116 25.25 -0.30 -20.42
N GLY A 117 24.94 0.51 -19.40
CA GLY A 117 25.55 0.51 -18.09
C GLY A 117 26.85 1.29 -18.00
N THR A 118 27.37 1.85 -19.10
CA THR A 118 28.64 2.57 -19.08
C THR A 118 28.54 3.80 -18.18
N ILE A 119 29.51 3.94 -17.26
CA ILE A 119 29.65 5.09 -16.38
C ILE A 119 30.82 5.94 -16.85
N VAL A 120 30.55 7.22 -17.03
CA VAL A 120 31.54 8.25 -17.33
C VAL A 120 31.47 9.37 -16.30
N TRP A 121 32.58 10.07 -16.10
CA TRP A 121 32.69 11.17 -15.15
C TRP A 121 33.59 12.30 -15.65
N SER A 122 33.42 13.50 -15.10
CA SER A 122 34.18 14.69 -15.49
C SER A 122 34.38 15.65 -14.31
N ASP A 123 35.62 16.06 -14.04
CA ASP A 123 35.92 17.11 -13.04
C ASP A 123 35.58 18.52 -13.58
N ASP A 124 35.75 18.77 -14.88
CA ASP A 124 35.56 20.10 -15.49
C ASP A 124 34.22 20.25 -16.24
N GLY A 125 33.48 19.15 -16.39
CA GLY A 125 32.23 19.06 -17.14
C GLY A 125 32.40 19.01 -18.65
N THR A 126 33.63 19.06 -19.18
CA THR A 126 33.95 19.13 -20.61
C THR A 126 34.70 17.90 -21.10
N ARG A 127 35.54 17.29 -20.27
CA ARG A 127 36.29 16.06 -20.59
C ARG A 127 35.78 14.90 -19.76
N TRP A 128 35.26 13.88 -20.42
CA TRP A 128 34.63 12.74 -19.78
C TRP A 128 35.53 11.51 -19.85
N THR A 129 35.73 10.88 -18.69
CA THR A 129 36.54 9.67 -18.54
C THR A 129 35.64 8.50 -18.18
N LYS A 130 35.82 7.37 -18.88
CA LYS A 130 35.11 6.13 -18.58
C LYS A 130 35.65 5.50 -17.31
N LEU A 131 34.76 5.25 -16.34
CA LEU A 131 35.09 4.56 -15.10
C LEU A 131 34.90 3.05 -15.22
N GLY A 132 33.77 2.62 -15.79
CA GLY A 132 33.37 1.21 -15.77
C GLY A 132 31.95 1.00 -16.25
N ARG A 133 31.31 -0.08 -15.77
CA ARG A 133 29.91 -0.41 -16.07
C ARG A 133 29.16 -0.82 -14.81
N ALA A 134 27.96 -0.27 -14.62
CA ALA A 134 27.00 -0.70 -13.59
C ALA A 134 25.70 -1.18 -14.25
N GLY A 135 25.44 -2.49 -14.17
CA GLY A 135 24.19 -3.08 -14.66
C GLY A 135 23.87 -2.79 -16.14
N GLY A 136 22.66 -3.11 -16.59
CA GLY A 136 22.19 -2.75 -17.95
C GLY A 136 21.05 -1.72 -17.90
N LYS A 137 20.28 -1.63 -19.00
CA LYS A 137 19.14 -0.71 -19.22
C LYS A 137 18.37 -0.26 -17.96
N GLY A 138 17.94 1.01 -17.96
CA GLY A 138 17.10 1.58 -16.91
C GLY A 138 17.82 2.52 -15.93
N GLY A 139 19.01 2.98 -16.29
CA GLY A 139 19.90 3.78 -15.45
C GLY A 139 19.26 4.91 -14.65
N ARG A 140 19.61 5.05 -13.36
CA ARG A 140 19.42 6.29 -12.57
C ARG A 140 20.71 6.66 -11.85
N VAL A 141 20.89 7.95 -11.61
CA VAL A 141 22.02 8.50 -10.83
C VAL A 141 21.45 9.28 -9.66
N ALA A 142 21.96 9.01 -8.46
CA ALA A 142 21.64 9.78 -7.25
C ALA A 142 22.92 10.16 -6.52
N THR A 143 22.88 11.24 -5.76
CA THR A 143 24.04 11.75 -5.02
C THR A 143 23.66 12.09 -3.59
N ALA A 144 24.44 11.63 -2.61
CA ALA A 144 24.28 11.97 -1.20
C ALA A 144 25.57 11.74 -0.42
N GLY A 145 25.78 12.51 0.64
CA GLY A 145 26.93 12.36 1.53
C GLY A 145 28.28 12.43 0.80
N GLY A 146 28.38 13.23 -0.27
CA GLY A 146 29.58 13.32 -1.10
C GLY A 146 29.85 12.11 -2.00
N ARG A 147 28.90 11.17 -2.10
CA ARG A 147 28.99 9.97 -2.96
C ARG A 147 27.99 10.04 -4.11
N VAL A 148 28.25 9.21 -5.12
CA VAL A 148 27.39 9.01 -6.28
C VAL A 148 26.98 7.54 -6.37
N TYR A 149 25.71 7.32 -6.71
CA TYR A 149 25.08 6.02 -6.80
C TYR A 149 24.46 5.83 -8.17
N PHE A 150 24.68 4.65 -8.75
CA PHE A 150 24.22 4.27 -10.07
C PHE A 150 23.30 3.07 -9.94
N LEU A 151 22.04 3.21 -10.34
CA LEU A 151 21.11 2.08 -10.41
C LEU A 151 21.04 1.56 -11.84
N GLY A 152 21.29 0.27 -12.06
CA GLY A 152 21.09 -0.42 -13.34
C GLY A 152 20.70 -1.88 -13.14
N LYS A 153 19.61 -2.34 -13.78
CA LYS A 153 19.06 -3.73 -13.65
C LYS A 153 18.99 -4.24 -12.20
N GLY A 154 18.43 -3.46 -11.27
CA GLY A 154 18.32 -3.85 -9.86
C GLY A 154 19.64 -3.85 -9.08
N VAL A 155 20.76 -3.54 -9.72
CA VAL A 155 22.06 -3.37 -9.07
C VAL A 155 22.31 -1.88 -8.84
N ILE A 156 22.66 -1.53 -7.60
CA ILE A 156 23.22 -0.24 -7.28
C ILE A 156 24.74 -0.39 -7.21
N ALA A 157 25.46 0.52 -7.85
CA ALA A 157 26.90 0.67 -7.72
C ALA A 157 27.24 2.06 -7.17
N THR A 158 28.39 2.19 -6.51
CA THR A 158 28.94 3.46 -6.01
C THR A 158 30.42 3.53 -6.36
N VAL A 159 31.00 4.73 -6.29
CA VAL A 159 32.44 4.92 -6.41
C VAL A 159 33.08 5.01 -5.03
N ILE A 160 34.13 4.23 -4.80
CA ILE A 160 35.00 4.32 -3.62
C ILE A 160 36.44 4.47 -4.12
N GLY A 161 37.02 5.66 -3.90
CA GLY A 161 38.29 6.03 -4.52
C GLY A 161 38.15 6.13 -6.04
N ASP A 162 38.90 5.29 -6.76
CA ASP A 162 38.88 5.15 -8.22
C ASP A 162 38.14 3.89 -8.70
N LYS A 163 37.52 3.14 -7.77
CA LYS A 163 36.86 1.86 -8.08
C LYS A 163 35.36 1.97 -8.03
N LEU A 164 34.72 1.34 -9.02
CA LEU A 164 33.30 1.06 -8.99
C LEU A 164 33.05 -0.19 -8.13
N VAL A 165 32.21 -0.05 -7.12
CA VAL A 165 31.85 -1.13 -6.19
C VAL A 165 30.35 -1.35 -6.24
N THR A 166 29.93 -2.61 -6.29
CA THR A 166 28.52 -2.97 -6.12
C THR A 166 28.08 -2.60 -4.71
N ALA A 167 27.16 -1.65 -4.64
CA ALA A 167 26.58 -1.14 -3.41
C ALA A 167 25.50 -2.09 -2.86
N ALA A 168 24.58 -2.49 -3.71
CA ALA A 168 23.49 -3.38 -3.34
C ALA A 168 22.94 -4.06 -4.60
N ALA A 169 22.30 -5.21 -4.43
CA ALA A 169 21.56 -5.88 -5.49
C ALA A 169 20.18 -6.27 -4.96
N GLY A 170 19.13 -5.75 -5.60
CA GLY A 170 17.78 -6.26 -5.43
C GLY A 170 17.59 -7.55 -6.22
N LYS A 171 16.71 -8.42 -5.73
CA LYS A 171 16.19 -9.54 -6.54
C LYS A 171 15.28 -9.03 -7.66
N GLU A 172 14.56 -7.95 -7.37
CA GLU A 172 13.60 -7.33 -8.28
C GLU A 172 14.22 -6.19 -9.09
N PRO A 173 13.69 -5.90 -10.29
CA PRO A 173 14.00 -4.68 -11.01
C PRO A 173 13.64 -3.46 -10.17
N LEU A 174 14.64 -2.61 -9.93
CA LEU A 174 14.46 -1.35 -9.24
C LEU A 174 14.32 -0.21 -10.26
N ASN A 175 13.46 0.75 -9.96
CA ASN A 175 13.25 1.99 -10.68
C ASN A 175 13.15 3.19 -9.74
N GLY A 176 13.64 4.33 -10.21
CA GLY A 176 13.84 5.49 -9.35
C GLY A 176 14.96 5.27 -8.34
N LEU A 177 15.72 6.32 -8.06
CA LEU A 177 16.75 6.29 -7.03
C LEU A 177 16.82 7.68 -6.40
N ALA A 178 16.71 7.73 -5.10
CA ALA A 178 16.93 8.91 -4.31
C ALA A 178 17.81 8.58 -3.10
N ALA A 179 18.37 9.62 -2.50
CA ALA A 179 19.14 9.48 -1.29
C ALA A 179 18.70 10.57 -0.30
N THR A 180 18.48 10.18 0.94
CA THR A 180 18.06 11.08 2.01
C THR A 180 19.28 11.82 2.60
N ALA A 181 19.01 12.93 3.30
CA ALA A 181 20.06 13.73 3.93
C ALA A 181 20.80 12.99 5.06
N ASP A 182 20.11 12.07 5.74
CA ASP A 182 20.65 11.18 6.78
C ASP A 182 21.40 9.96 6.21
N GLY A 183 21.59 9.90 4.89
CA GLY A 183 22.40 8.87 4.26
C GLY A 183 21.67 7.55 4.09
N VAL A 184 20.39 7.55 3.72
CA VAL A 184 19.66 6.35 3.32
C VAL A 184 19.41 6.40 1.82
N LEU A 185 19.78 5.33 1.11
CA LEU A 185 19.37 5.14 -0.28
C LEU A 185 17.96 4.58 -0.32
N VAL A 186 17.14 5.14 -1.21
CA VAL A 186 15.77 4.70 -1.43
C VAL A 186 15.55 4.46 -2.92
N ALA A 187 15.12 3.27 -3.28
CA ALA A 187 14.75 2.87 -4.64
C ALA A 187 13.31 2.36 -4.65
N GLY A 188 12.61 2.57 -5.76
CA GLY A 188 11.31 1.95 -6.00
C GLY A 188 11.48 0.61 -6.70
N GLY A 189 10.58 -0.34 -6.48
CA GLY A 189 10.50 -1.58 -7.25
C GLY A 189 9.47 -1.51 -8.36
N GLU A 190 9.64 -2.36 -9.36
CA GLU A 190 8.58 -2.71 -10.32
C GLU A 190 7.40 -3.43 -9.64
N ASP A 191 7.65 -4.05 -8.49
CA ASP A 191 6.65 -4.74 -7.65
C ASP A 191 5.82 -3.78 -6.76
N GLY A 192 6.07 -2.48 -6.82
CA GLY A 192 5.35 -1.47 -6.03
C GLY A 192 5.91 -1.23 -4.62
N TYR A 193 7.03 -1.85 -4.25
CA TYR A 193 7.65 -1.70 -2.94
C TYR A 193 8.79 -0.68 -2.94
N LEU A 194 9.05 -0.07 -1.77
CA LEU A 194 10.30 0.67 -1.59
C LEU A 194 11.39 -0.25 -1.05
N TYR A 195 12.60 0.02 -1.51
CA TYR A 195 13.81 -0.62 -1.06
C TYR A 195 14.70 0.44 -0.42
N ARG A 196 15.09 0.22 0.83
CA ARG A 196 15.94 1.13 1.61
C ARG A 196 17.23 0.46 2.06
N THR A 197 18.35 1.17 2.00
CA THR A 197 19.59 0.71 2.62
C THR A 197 20.37 1.89 3.22
N PRO A 198 20.83 1.78 4.48
CA PRO A 198 21.67 2.81 5.08
C PRO A 198 23.03 2.85 4.38
N ILE A 199 23.51 4.06 4.12
CA ILE A 199 24.87 4.35 3.66
C ILE A 199 25.75 4.38 4.91
N ALA A 200 26.23 3.23 5.35
CA ALA A 200 27.30 3.20 6.34
C ALA A 200 28.67 3.46 5.67
N GLU A 201 29.66 3.89 6.45
CA GLU A 201 31.03 4.03 5.96
C GLU A 201 31.59 2.67 5.54
N GLY A 202 31.83 2.49 4.24
CA GLY A 202 32.57 1.34 3.70
C GLY A 202 31.75 0.05 3.50
N GLU A 203 30.59 -0.10 4.15
CA GLU A 203 29.73 -1.27 4.00
C GLU A 203 28.30 -0.88 3.63
N LEU A 204 27.84 -1.40 2.51
CA LEU A 204 26.45 -1.24 2.08
C LEU A 204 25.70 -2.52 2.40
N ARG A 205 24.56 -2.36 3.06
CA ARG A 205 23.72 -3.48 3.48
C ARG A 205 22.78 -3.88 2.35
N PRO A 206 22.30 -5.14 2.31
CA PRO A 206 21.20 -5.52 1.46
C PRO A 206 20.01 -4.58 1.64
N PHE A 207 19.25 -4.37 0.56
CA PHE A 207 18.04 -3.59 0.67
C PHE A 207 17.05 -4.23 1.63
N THR A 208 16.51 -3.43 2.53
CA THR A 208 15.31 -3.78 3.27
C THR A 208 14.12 -3.33 2.43
N ARG A 209 13.24 -4.27 2.09
CA ARG A 209 11.97 -3.99 1.42
C ARG A 209 11.00 -3.34 2.43
N SER A 210 10.15 -2.42 1.99
CA SER A 210 9.04 -1.92 2.81
C SER A 210 8.11 -3.07 3.20
N ARG A 211 7.46 -2.96 4.37
CA ARG A 211 6.56 -4.02 4.87
C ARG A 211 5.33 -4.21 3.99
N ALA A 212 4.83 -3.11 3.42
CA ALA A 212 3.72 -3.10 2.50
C ALA A 212 4.14 -2.48 1.15
N PRO A 213 3.48 -2.85 0.04
CA PRO A 213 3.63 -2.15 -1.21
C PRO A 213 3.08 -0.72 -1.04
N ILE A 214 3.78 0.26 -1.60
CA ILE A 214 3.26 1.63 -1.68
C ILE A 214 2.14 1.70 -2.71
N ALA A 215 2.28 0.95 -3.79
CA ALA A 215 1.28 0.86 -4.84
C ALA A 215 1.17 -0.59 -5.29
N LYS A 216 0.16 -1.31 -4.78
CA LYS A 216 -0.08 -2.73 -5.12
C LYS A 216 -0.22 -2.87 -6.64
N ASP A 217 0.53 -3.82 -7.20
CA ASP A 217 0.56 -4.15 -8.64
C ASP A 217 0.93 -2.97 -9.57
N ALA A 218 1.62 -1.97 -9.05
CA ALA A 218 1.94 -0.76 -9.80
C ALA A 218 3.42 -0.38 -9.67
N TRP A 219 4.03 -0.12 -10.82
CA TRP A 219 5.41 0.30 -10.92
C TRP A 219 5.63 1.62 -10.18
N ILE A 220 6.65 1.69 -9.30
CA ILE A 220 7.16 2.97 -8.84
C ILE A 220 7.96 3.64 -9.96
N GLU A 221 7.45 4.75 -10.46
CA GLU A 221 7.97 5.48 -11.62
C GLU A 221 9.09 6.46 -11.22
N ALA A 222 8.94 7.10 -10.06
CA ALA A 222 9.87 8.09 -9.55
C ALA A 222 9.94 8.07 -8.03
N VAL A 223 11.13 8.36 -7.51
CA VAL A 223 11.41 8.53 -6.08
C VAL A 223 12.21 9.82 -5.91
N ALA A 224 11.83 10.64 -4.95
CA ALA A 224 12.62 11.78 -4.49
C ALA A 224 12.71 11.75 -2.97
N ALA A 225 13.81 12.23 -2.42
CA ALA A 225 14.03 12.29 -0.98
C ALA A 225 14.58 13.66 -0.59
N HIS A 226 14.07 14.21 0.51
CA HIS A 226 14.56 15.45 1.11
C HIS A 226 14.20 15.50 2.59
N ASP A 227 15.14 15.88 3.46
CA ASP A 227 14.93 16.05 4.91
C ASP A 227 14.20 14.89 5.61
N GLY A 228 14.59 13.66 5.29
CA GLY A 228 13.95 12.45 5.85
C GLY A 228 12.52 12.23 5.37
N VAL A 229 12.08 12.89 4.30
CA VAL A 229 10.81 12.63 3.63
C VAL A 229 11.09 12.03 2.26
N VAL A 230 10.47 10.90 1.98
CA VAL A 230 10.48 10.25 0.67
C VAL A 230 9.14 10.51 0.00
N VAL A 231 9.20 11.07 -1.20
CA VAL A 231 8.06 11.19 -2.10
C VAL A 231 8.19 10.15 -3.20
N VAL A 232 7.12 9.40 -3.41
CA VAL A 232 7.08 8.28 -4.34
C VAL A 232 5.93 8.49 -5.29
N ALA A 233 6.14 8.19 -6.57
CA ALA A 233 5.07 8.22 -7.54
C ALA A 233 4.90 6.88 -8.23
N SER A 234 3.64 6.47 -8.36
CA SER A 234 3.25 5.27 -9.10
C SER A 234 1.99 5.60 -9.91
N GLY A 235 2.09 5.47 -11.24
CA GLY A 235 1.06 5.93 -12.17
C GLY A 235 0.73 7.41 -11.96
N ASN A 236 -0.53 7.72 -11.68
CA ASN A 236 -1.01 9.08 -11.41
C ASN A 236 -1.03 9.45 -9.90
N THR A 237 -0.56 8.56 -9.02
CA THR A 237 -0.67 8.75 -7.57
C THR A 237 0.69 9.05 -6.96
N VAL A 238 0.71 10.05 -6.09
CA VAL A 238 1.86 10.48 -5.32
C VAL A 238 1.64 10.11 -3.86
N TRP A 239 2.65 9.50 -3.27
CA TRP A 239 2.70 9.01 -1.91
C TRP A 239 3.82 9.72 -1.16
N LEU A 240 3.65 9.82 0.15
CA LEU A 240 4.63 10.42 1.05
C LEU A 240 4.91 9.46 2.20
N THR A 241 6.17 9.31 2.55
CA THR A 241 6.59 8.50 3.68
C THR A 241 7.81 9.10 4.37
N ALA A 242 7.82 9.12 5.71
CA ALA A 242 8.91 9.68 6.49
C ALA A 242 10.03 8.64 6.70
N ASP A 243 9.66 7.45 7.14
CA ASP A 243 10.60 6.36 7.41
C ASP A 243 10.56 5.26 6.36
N GLY A 244 9.67 5.40 5.37
CA GLY A 244 9.34 4.43 4.33
C GLY A 244 8.85 3.07 4.81
N ALA A 245 8.44 2.97 6.07
CA ALA A 245 7.67 1.84 6.58
C ALA A 245 6.20 1.99 6.19
N GLU A 246 5.63 3.18 6.35
CA GLU A 246 4.24 3.48 6.00
C GLU A 246 4.16 4.66 5.03
N ALA A 247 3.49 4.44 3.90
CA ALA A 247 3.25 5.48 2.91
C ALA A 247 1.83 6.00 3.02
N SER A 248 1.69 7.31 3.19
CA SER A 248 0.41 8.00 3.12
C SER A 248 0.19 8.50 1.70
N LYS A 249 -0.97 8.16 1.13
CA LYS A 249 -1.40 8.70 -0.15
C LYS A 249 -1.54 10.20 -0.02
N LEU A 250 -0.77 10.94 -0.80
CA LEU A 250 -0.73 12.39 -0.75
C LEU A 250 -1.71 13.00 -1.75
N ALA A 251 -1.62 12.57 -3.01
CA ALA A 251 -2.47 13.09 -4.08
C ALA A 251 -2.66 12.06 -5.19
N THR A 252 -3.80 12.12 -5.88
CA THR A 252 -3.99 11.49 -7.19
C THR A 252 -4.21 12.60 -8.21
N LEU A 253 -3.37 12.63 -9.23
CA LEU A 253 -3.50 13.59 -10.33
C LEU A 253 -4.73 13.22 -11.18
N PRO A 254 -5.57 14.21 -11.56
CA PRO A 254 -6.73 13.96 -12.39
C PRO A 254 -6.32 13.53 -13.80
N GLY A 255 -7.12 12.66 -14.41
CA GLY A 255 -6.93 12.19 -15.79
C GLY A 255 -5.96 11.00 -15.90
N LYS A 256 -5.67 10.63 -17.15
CA LYS A 256 -4.71 9.56 -17.48
C LYS A 256 -3.30 10.15 -17.52
N VAL A 257 -2.75 10.41 -16.33
CA VAL A 257 -1.43 11.01 -16.17
C VAL A 257 -0.46 9.98 -15.58
N ILE A 258 0.81 10.01 -15.98
CA ILE A 258 1.88 9.26 -15.31
C ILE A 258 2.89 10.26 -14.77
N VAL A 259 3.19 10.20 -13.48
CA VAL A 259 4.27 10.98 -12.88
C VAL A 259 5.60 10.37 -13.30
N ARG A 260 6.44 11.16 -13.98
CA ARG A 260 7.73 10.71 -14.51
C ARG A 260 8.92 11.21 -13.69
N SER A 261 8.74 12.33 -13.01
CA SER A 261 9.81 12.94 -12.23
C SER A 261 9.26 13.57 -10.95
N LEU A 262 10.07 13.46 -9.90
CA LEU A 262 9.87 14.12 -8.63
C LEU A 262 11.16 14.88 -8.31
N THR A 263 11.04 16.13 -7.90
CA THR A 263 12.18 16.94 -7.46
C THR A 263 11.83 17.59 -6.14
N ALA A 264 12.40 17.07 -5.06
CA ALA A 264 12.21 17.60 -3.72
C ALA A 264 13.21 18.73 -3.44
N THR A 265 12.74 19.79 -2.79
CA THR A 265 13.50 20.97 -2.37
C THR A 265 13.06 21.36 -0.95
N PRO A 266 13.82 22.22 -0.24
CA PRO A 266 13.39 22.72 1.07
C PRO A 266 12.06 23.46 1.06
N ALA A 267 11.69 24.07 -0.08
CA ALA A 267 10.43 24.76 -0.21
C ALA A 267 9.24 23.81 -0.47
N GLY A 268 9.49 22.58 -0.93
CA GLY A 268 8.48 21.63 -1.37
C GLY A 268 8.94 20.74 -2.52
N THR A 269 8.02 19.98 -3.09
CA THR A 269 8.26 19.00 -4.14
C THR A 269 7.59 19.39 -5.44
N TRP A 270 8.37 19.43 -6.51
CA TRP A 270 7.86 19.53 -7.87
C TRP A 270 7.52 18.15 -8.42
N ILE A 271 6.35 18.05 -9.06
CA ILE A 271 5.84 16.83 -9.68
C ILE A 271 5.77 17.08 -11.18
N GLY A 272 6.58 16.35 -11.94
CA GLY A 272 6.54 16.33 -13.40
C GLY A 272 5.74 15.13 -13.89
N ALA A 273 4.63 15.39 -14.58
CA ALA A 273 3.68 14.37 -14.98
C ALA A 273 3.33 14.46 -16.48
N GLU A 274 2.88 13.35 -17.06
CA GLU A 274 2.69 13.17 -18.49
C GLU A 274 1.30 12.58 -18.81
N HIS A 275 0.52 13.25 -19.66
CA HIS A 275 -0.84 12.86 -20.07
C HIS A 275 -0.84 11.82 -21.20
N LEU A 276 -1.73 10.84 -21.10
CA LEU A 276 -1.95 9.78 -22.08
C LEU A 276 -3.39 9.82 -22.66
N PRO A 277 -3.59 9.57 -23.97
CA PRO A 277 -2.60 9.52 -25.04
C PRO A 277 -2.31 10.93 -25.57
N GLY A 278 -1.06 11.39 -25.53
CA GLY A 278 -0.73 12.73 -26.05
C GLY A 278 0.62 13.29 -25.64
N TYR A 279 1.24 12.72 -24.60
CA TYR A 279 2.54 13.15 -24.06
C TYR A 279 2.56 14.65 -23.72
N GLU A 280 1.43 15.19 -23.24
CA GLU A 280 1.37 16.55 -22.71
C GLU A 280 1.86 16.55 -21.27
N GLY A 281 2.71 17.51 -20.90
CA GLY A 281 3.34 17.57 -19.59
C GLY A 281 2.55 18.50 -18.67
N THR A 282 2.39 18.10 -17.42
CA THR A 282 1.88 18.99 -16.37
C THR A 282 2.91 19.08 -15.25
N LEU A 283 3.08 20.30 -14.75
CA LEU A 283 3.83 20.57 -13.54
C LEU A 283 2.86 20.87 -12.42
N ALA A 284 3.05 20.18 -11.30
CA ALA A 284 2.39 20.52 -10.06
C ALA A 284 3.43 20.81 -8.98
N TRP A 285 3.08 21.75 -8.09
CA TRP A 285 3.88 22.11 -6.93
C TRP A 285 3.20 21.63 -5.65
N LEU A 286 3.97 20.98 -4.80
CA LEU A 286 3.56 20.56 -3.48
C LEU A 286 4.40 21.29 -2.41
N PRO A 287 3.84 22.23 -1.64
CA PRO A 287 4.61 22.97 -0.64
C PRO A 287 5.05 22.09 0.55
N ALA A 288 6.25 22.35 1.09
CA ALA A 288 6.84 21.57 2.19
C ALA A 288 5.97 21.50 3.44
N ARG A 289 5.18 22.56 3.75
CA ARG A 289 4.24 22.53 4.88
C ARG A 289 3.15 21.47 4.73
N ALA A 290 2.71 21.18 3.50
CA ALA A 290 1.76 20.10 3.27
C ALA A 290 2.40 18.73 3.48
N ALA A 291 3.69 18.59 3.13
CA ALA A 291 4.48 17.39 3.41
C ALA A 291 4.72 17.18 4.92
N ALA A 292 5.08 18.23 5.65
CA ALA A 292 5.32 18.16 7.11
C ALA A 292 4.02 17.98 7.93
N ALA A 293 2.90 18.53 7.49
CA ALA A 293 1.60 18.32 8.16
C ALA A 293 1.12 16.87 8.05
N ALA A 294 1.58 16.12 7.03
CA ALA A 294 1.28 14.71 6.87
C ALA A 294 2.13 13.79 7.79
N THR A 295 3.20 14.30 8.43
CA THR A 295 4.15 13.50 9.21
C THR A 295 4.09 13.69 10.73
N ALA A 296 3.21 14.57 11.25
CA ALA A 296 3.12 14.81 12.69
C ALA A 296 2.30 13.70 13.42
N PRO A 297 2.87 12.98 14.41
CA PRO A 297 2.10 12.06 15.23
C PRO A 297 1.27 12.84 16.26
N ALA A 298 -0.05 12.74 16.19
CA ALA A 298 -0.93 13.24 17.24
C ALA A 298 -1.05 12.18 18.36
N VAL A 299 -0.34 12.37 19.47
CA VAL A 299 -0.52 11.55 20.68
C VAL A 299 -0.69 12.48 21.89
N ALA A 300 -1.87 12.45 22.50
CA ALA A 300 -2.15 13.00 23.83
C ALA A 300 -2.36 11.85 24.83
N PRO A 301 -2.02 12.01 26.12
CA PRO A 301 -2.07 10.91 27.08
C PRO A 301 -3.51 10.50 27.43
N THR A 302 -3.82 9.21 27.28
CA THR A 302 -5.17 8.65 27.46
C THR A 302 -5.42 8.14 28.87
N ARG A 303 -6.63 8.42 29.37
CA ARG A 303 -7.19 7.99 30.66
C ARG A 303 -7.81 6.60 30.54
N MET A 304 -7.49 5.68 31.45
CA MET A 304 -8.04 4.31 31.50
C MET A 304 -9.58 4.30 31.57
N VAL A 305 -10.22 3.50 30.70
CA VAL A 305 -11.65 3.16 30.75
C VAL A 305 -11.79 1.64 30.98
N ARG A 306 -12.75 1.24 31.82
CA ARG A 306 -12.97 -0.16 32.25
C ARG A 306 -13.60 -1.04 31.16
N SER A 307 -13.20 -2.31 31.11
CA SER A 307 -13.77 -3.35 30.24
C SER A 307 -15.29 -3.50 30.40
N PRO A 308 -16.04 -3.81 29.32
CA PRO A 308 -17.47 -4.10 29.40
C PRO A 308 -17.75 -5.37 30.22
N ALA A 309 -18.89 -5.39 30.90
CA ALA A 309 -19.31 -6.52 31.74
C ALA A 309 -19.57 -7.79 30.90
N PRO A 310 -19.26 -8.99 31.42
CA PRO A 310 -19.51 -10.26 30.74
C PRO A 310 -21.00 -10.47 30.46
N LEU A 311 -21.33 -11.07 29.30
CA LEU A 311 -22.67 -11.51 28.94
C LEU A 311 -23.18 -12.52 29.98
N VAL A 312 -24.25 -12.16 30.69
CA VAL A 312 -24.92 -13.04 31.65
C VAL A 312 -25.48 -14.26 30.90
N SER A 313 -25.10 -15.47 31.32
CA SER A 313 -25.58 -16.72 30.72
C SER A 313 -27.11 -16.81 30.77
N PRO A 314 -27.79 -17.18 29.67
CA PRO A 314 -29.25 -17.33 29.68
C PRO A 314 -29.70 -18.46 30.61
N ARG A 315 -30.91 -18.32 31.17
CA ARG A 315 -31.63 -19.45 31.80
C ARG A 315 -31.94 -20.48 30.70
N ARG A 316 -31.59 -21.75 30.95
CA ARG A 316 -31.71 -22.89 30.01
C ARG A 316 -33.08 -23.01 29.31
N ASP A 317 -34.16 -22.55 29.95
CA ASP A 317 -35.53 -22.74 29.46
C ASP A 317 -35.89 -21.87 28.24
N ALA A 318 -35.25 -20.71 28.05
CA ALA A 318 -35.57 -19.79 26.96
C ALA A 318 -35.09 -20.30 25.58
N ALA A 319 -33.92 -20.96 25.55
CA ALA A 319 -33.36 -21.47 24.30
C ALA A 319 -34.22 -22.61 23.72
N ALA A 320 -34.70 -23.53 24.56
CA ALA A 320 -35.55 -24.64 24.12
C ALA A 320 -36.91 -24.18 23.55
N LEU A 321 -37.41 -23.03 23.98
CA LEU A 321 -38.67 -22.46 23.49
C LEU A 321 -38.48 -21.82 22.10
N ALA A 322 -37.41 -21.03 21.92
CA ALA A 322 -37.15 -20.32 20.67
C ALA A 322 -36.93 -21.27 19.47
N TRP A 323 -36.34 -22.46 19.69
CA TRP A 323 -36.19 -23.45 18.62
C TRP A 323 -37.53 -24.06 18.17
N LYS A 324 -38.57 -24.08 19.01
CA LYS A 324 -39.88 -24.64 18.64
C LYS A 324 -40.72 -23.69 17.79
N GLU A 325 -40.48 -22.39 17.87
CA GLU A 325 -41.25 -21.35 17.18
C GLU A 325 -40.70 -20.98 15.79
N ARG A 326 -39.74 -21.75 15.28
CA ARG A 326 -39.13 -21.52 13.96
C ARG A 326 -40.06 -21.94 12.81
N GLU A 327 -40.03 -21.18 11.73
CA GLU A 327 -40.60 -21.59 10.44
C GLU A 327 -39.52 -22.30 9.62
N GLU A 328 -39.85 -23.41 8.99
CA GLU A 328 -38.94 -24.15 8.10
C GLU A 328 -39.38 -23.96 6.64
N LEU A 329 -38.48 -23.43 5.82
CA LEU A 329 -38.71 -23.15 4.41
C LEU A 329 -37.85 -24.04 3.52
N SER A 330 -38.34 -24.35 2.32
CA SER A 330 -37.45 -24.79 1.25
C SER A 330 -36.52 -23.65 0.84
N ILE A 331 -35.34 -23.97 0.29
CA ILE A 331 -34.41 -22.95 -0.21
C ILE A 331 -35.06 -22.04 -1.28
N SER A 332 -35.90 -22.60 -2.16
CA SER A 332 -36.62 -21.85 -3.18
C SER A 332 -37.62 -20.87 -2.57
N ASP A 333 -38.42 -21.32 -1.60
CA ASP A 333 -39.40 -20.47 -0.91
C ASP A 333 -38.70 -19.36 -0.13
N ALA A 334 -37.58 -19.66 0.52
CA ALA A 334 -36.79 -18.66 1.22
C ALA A 334 -36.26 -17.58 0.26
N PHE A 335 -35.72 -17.97 -0.90
CA PHE A 335 -35.24 -17.02 -1.91
C PHE A 335 -36.34 -16.08 -2.42
N GLN A 336 -37.53 -16.60 -2.64
CA GLN A 336 -38.67 -15.80 -3.10
C GLN A 336 -39.24 -14.93 -1.98
N ARG A 337 -39.55 -15.51 -0.82
CA ARG A 337 -40.24 -14.82 0.29
C ARG A 337 -39.37 -13.79 1.00
N LEU A 338 -38.08 -14.08 1.15
CA LEU A 338 -37.13 -13.22 1.87
C LEU A 338 -36.28 -12.37 0.93
N ALA A 339 -36.53 -12.45 -0.38
CA ALA A 339 -35.76 -11.78 -1.43
C ALA A 339 -34.24 -12.01 -1.30
N LEU A 340 -33.82 -13.23 -0.98
CA LEU A 340 -32.42 -13.56 -0.65
C LEU A 340 -31.45 -13.24 -1.78
N GLY A 341 -31.90 -13.24 -3.04
CA GLY A 341 -31.08 -12.85 -4.19
C GLY A 341 -30.63 -11.38 -4.19
N LYS A 342 -31.14 -10.53 -3.30
CA LYS A 342 -30.65 -9.16 -3.07
C LYS A 342 -29.60 -9.07 -1.95
N THR A 343 -29.50 -10.10 -1.12
CA THR A 343 -28.67 -10.13 0.08
C THR A 343 -27.45 -11.02 -0.12
N LEU A 344 -27.66 -12.19 -0.71
CA LEU A 344 -26.61 -13.16 -1.00
C LEU A 344 -26.02 -12.91 -2.40
N ILE A 345 -24.70 -13.03 -2.51
CA ILE A 345 -24.00 -13.03 -3.80
C ILE A 345 -24.26 -14.32 -4.59
N THR A 346 -24.46 -15.42 -3.87
CA THR A 346 -24.68 -16.75 -4.42
C THR A 346 -26.08 -16.90 -4.98
N LYS A 347 -26.17 -17.40 -6.22
CA LYS A 347 -27.46 -17.64 -6.90
C LYS A 347 -28.13 -18.90 -6.35
N LEU A 348 -29.46 -18.92 -6.39
CA LEU A 348 -30.29 -20.06 -5.94
C LEU A 348 -29.80 -21.42 -6.48
N ALA A 349 -29.33 -21.47 -7.73
CA ALA A 349 -28.89 -22.70 -8.38
C ALA A 349 -27.63 -23.35 -7.77
N ALA A 350 -26.87 -22.64 -6.93
CA ALA A 350 -25.69 -23.19 -6.26
C ALA A 350 -26.02 -23.93 -4.96
N PHE A 351 -27.23 -23.73 -4.41
CA PHE A 351 -27.68 -24.38 -3.18
C PHE A 351 -28.23 -25.78 -3.45
N ASP A 352 -28.15 -26.67 -2.45
CA ASP A 352 -28.80 -27.98 -2.55
C ASP A 352 -30.33 -27.79 -2.57
N PRO A 353 -31.08 -28.34 -3.54
CA PRO A 353 -32.54 -28.25 -3.57
C PRO A 353 -33.23 -28.80 -2.30
N LYS A 354 -32.58 -29.71 -1.57
CA LYS A 354 -33.04 -30.25 -0.28
C LYS A 354 -32.69 -29.38 0.91
N GLN A 355 -31.83 -28.38 0.73
CA GLN A 355 -31.43 -27.45 1.78
C GLN A 355 -32.66 -26.78 2.38
N ARG A 356 -32.68 -26.75 3.70
CA ARG A 356 -33.75 -26.14 4.48
C ARG A 356 -33.29 -24.81 5.05
N VAL A 357 -34.22 -23.88 5.22
CA VAL A 357 -33.95 -22.58 5.84
C VAL A 357 -34.79 -22.47 7.10
N LEU A 358 -34.13 -22.32 8.24
CA LEU A 358 -34.78 -22.04 9.52
C LEU A 358 -34.94 -20.53 9.66
N LEU A 359 -36.19 -20.08 9.65
CA LEU A 359 -36.57 -18.68 9.82
C LEU A 359 -37.04 -18.45 11.25
N PHE A 360 -36.39 -17.51 11.93
CA PHE A 360 -36.74 -17.02 13.26
C PHE A 360 -37.20 -15.57 13.15
N ASP A 361 -38.39 -15.28 13.67
CA ASP A 361 -38.95 -13.93 13.70
C ASP A 361 -38.75 -13.28 15.07
N GLY A 362 -38.10 -12.12 15.08
CA GLY A 362 -37.76 -11.40 16.30
C GLY A 362 -36.36 -11.72 16.83
N HIS A 363 -36.17 -11.48 18.14
CA HIS A 363 -34.90 -11.64 18.83
C HIS A 363 -34.65 -13.12 19.15
N LEU A 364 -33.60 -13.70 18.57
CA LEU A 364 -33.18 -15.06 18.88
C LEU A 364 -32.08 -15.03 19.94
N ARG A 365 -32.26 -15.77 21.03
CA ARG A 365 -31.22 -16.03 22.03
C ARG A 365 -31.01 -17.52 22.22
N THR A 366 -29.81 -18.00 21.93
CA THR A 366 -29.44 -19.42 22.05
C THR A 366 -28.05 -19.54 22.66
N GLU A 367 -27.74 -20.66 23.32
CA GLU A 367 -26.37 -20.88 23.79
C GLU A 367 -25.44 -21.06 22.60
N ARG A 368 -25.88 -21.82 21.59
CA ARG A 368 -25.04 -22.15 20.45
C ARG A 368 -25.86 -22.22 19.18
N LEU A 369 -25.22 -21.84 18.08
CA LEU A 369 -25.78 -21.96 16.74
C LEU A 369 -24.81 -22.80 15.91
N GLU A 370 -25.19 -24.05 15.67
CA GLU A 370 -24.48 -24.95 14.76
C GLU A 370 -25.38 -25.22 13.56
N ALA A 371 -24.82 -25.32 12.36
CA ALA A 371 -25.59 -25.85 11.22
C ALA A 371 -25.91 -27.32 11.52
N PRO A 372 -27.19 -27.70 11.69
CA PRO A 372 -27.50 -29.09 11.96
C PRO A 372 -27.14 -29.92 10.72
N SER A 373 -26.17 -30.83 10.88
CA SER A 373 -25.92 -31.89 9.91
C SER A 373 -27.08 -32.88 10.00
N THR A 374 -28.11 -32.68 9.18
CA THR A 374 -29.23 -33.60 9.09
C THR A 374 -29.06 -34.50 7.87
N SER A 375 -29.61 -35.72 7.93
CA SER A 375 -29.77 -36.56 6.74
C SER A 375 -30.64 -35.91 5.64
N ALA A 376 -31.35 -34.82 5.97
CA ALA A 376 -32.16 -34.04 5.04
C ALA A 376 -31.36 -32.98 4.26
N GLY A 377 -30.05 -32.83 4.54
CA GLY A 377 -29.17 -31.89 3.85
C GLY A 377 -28.74 -30.70 4.73
N PRO A 378 -27.95 -29.77 4.15
CA PRO A 378 -27.49 -28.57 4.84
C PRO A 378 -28.67 -27.71 5.29
N THR A 379 -28.49 -26.94 6.36
CA THR A 379 -29.53 -26.06 6.91
C THR A 379 -28.99 -24.65 7.09
N SER A 380 -29.57 -23.69 6.37
CA SER A 380 -29.29 -22.26 6.52
C SER A 380 -30.22 -21.62 7.53
N ILE A 381 -29.83 -20.46 8.07
CA ILE A 381 -30.55 -19.78 9.16
C ILE A 381 -30.81 -18.32 8.78
N VAL A 382 -32.02 -17.85 9.06
CA VAL A 382 -32.40 -16.44 8.96
C VAL A 382 -33.02 -15.99 10.27
N VAL A 383 -32.46 -14.95 10.87
CA VAL A 383 -33.00 -14.27 12.06
C VAL A 383 -33.49 -12.88 11.65
N ARG A 384 -34.82 -12.71 11.61
CA ARG A 384 -35.47 -11.41 11.37
C ARG A 384 -35.54 -10.59 12.66
N GLY A 385 -34.37 -10.26 13.20
CA GLY A 385 -34.19 -9.48 14.42
C GLY A 385 -32.75 -9.57 14.91
N ASP A 386 -32.56 -9.35 16.21
CA ASP A 386 -31.25 -9.47 16.83
C ASP A 386 -30.92 -10.95 17.14
N LEU A 387 -29.64 -11.29 17.17
CA LEU A 387 -29.14 -12.61 17.52
C LEU A 387 -28.13 -12.51 18.67
N ASP A 388 -28.48 -13.04 19.84
CA ASP A 388 -27.58 -13.22 20.98
C ASP A 388 -27.20 -14.70 21.12
N VAL A 389 -25.92 -15.03 20.96
CA VAL A 389 -25.43 -16.41 21.01
C VAL A 389 -24.08 -16.51 21.72
N ASP A 390 -23.74 -17.64 22.36
CA ASP A 390 -22.35 -17.82 22.86
C ASP A 390 -21.42 -18.11 21.68
N GLY A 391 -21.68 -19.18 20.93
CA GLY A 391 -20.85 -19.57 19.78
C GLY A 391 -21.65 -19.82 18.50
N ILE A 392 -21.14 -19.31 17.38
CA ILE A 392 -21.58 -19.68 16.03
C ILE A 392 -20.55 -20.63 15.43
N GLU A 393 -21.00 -21.79 14.94
CA GLU A 393 -20.16 -22.74 14.21
C GLU A 393 -20.87 -23.21 12.95
N LEU A 394 -20.44 -22.70 11.81
CA LEU A 394 -20.99 -23.06 10.51
C LEU A 394 -19.86 -23.65 9.67
N ALA A 395 -20.08 -24.84 9.14
CA ALA A 395 -19.12 -25.56 8.31
C ALA A 395 -19.85 -26.12 7.10
N SER A 396 -19.30 -25.96 5.90
CA SER A 396 -19.81 -26.64 4.72
C SER A 396 -18.71 -26.88 3.70
N ASP A 397 -18.55 -28.13 3.28
CA ASP A 397 -17.46 -28.53 2.40
C ASP A 397 -17.77 -28.23 0.91
N ASP A 398 -18.99 -28.52 0.44
CA ASP A 398 -19.30 -28.50 -1.01
C ASP A 398 -20.50 -27.62 -1.41
N LYS A 399 -21.27 -27.15 -0.42
CA LYS A 399 -22.54 -26.46 -0.66
C LYS A 399 -22.64 -25.17 0.14
N PRO A 400 -23.09 -24.06 -0.46
CA PRO A 400 -23.22 -22.82 0.27
C PRO A 400 -24.18 -22.94 1.47
N LEU A 401 -23.70 -22.57 2.66
CA LEU A 401 -24.52 -22.32 3.85
C LEU A 401 -24.65 -20.81 4.06
N PHE A 402 -25.74 -20.36 4.70
CA PHE A 402 -25.82 -18.97 5.11
C PHE A 402 -26.47 -18.76 6.48
N LEU A 403 -26.04 -17.67 7.12
CA LEU A 403 -26.66 -17.06 8.28
C LEU A 403 -26.98 -15.59 7.96
N ILE A 404 -28.25 -15.22 8.01
CA ILE A 404 -28.69 -13.83 7.82
C ILE A 404 -29.29 -13.31 9.12
N VAL A 405 -28.77 -12.18 9.60
CA VAL A 405 -29.27 -11.46 10.78
C VAL A 405 -29.68 -10.05 10.35
N THR A 406 -30.97 -9.72 10.40
CA THR A 406 -31.47 -8.39 10.00
C THR A 406 -31.29 -7.33 11.08
N GLY A 407 -30.99 -7.74 12.31
CA GLY A 407 -30.68 -6.89 13.46
C GLY A 407 -29.18 -6.84 13.78
N GLU A 408 -28.87 -6.73 15.07
CA GLU A 408 -27.51 -6.85 15.61
C GLU A 408 -27.15 -8.31 15.90
N LEU A 409 -25.91 -8.69 15.62
CA LEU A 409 -25.33 -9.96 16.07
C LEU A 409 -24.45 -9.72 17.30
N ARG A 410 -24.67 -10.47 18.38
CA ARG A 410 -23.81 -10.52 19.55
C ARG A 410 -23.40 -11.97 19.80
N ALA A 411 -22.10 -12.21 19.74
CA ALA A 411 -21.52 -13.54 19.96
C ALA A 411 -20.31 -13.47 20.89
N ARG A 412 -19.92 -14.57 21.51
CA ARG A 412 -18.57 -14.71 22.06
C ARG A 412 -17.58 -14.99 20.94
N TYR A 413 -17.91 -15.95 20.07
CA TYR A 413 -17.13 -16.26 18.89
C TYR A 413 -17.99 -16.68 17.69
N ALA A 414 -17.40 -16.60 16.50
CA ALA A 414 -17.94 -17.20 15.29
C ALA A 414 -16.83 -17.94 14.55
N TRP A 415 -17.07 -19.20 14.23
CA TRP A 415 -16.19 -20.07 13.46
C TRP A 415 -16.92 -20.46 12.17
N LEU A 416 -16.39 -20.01 11.04
CA LEU A 416 -16.97 -20.15 9.71
C LEU A 416 -15.98 -20.90 8.84
N PHE A 417 -16.37 -22.08 8.33
CA PHE A 417 -15.50 -22.97 7.56
C PHE A 417 -16.13 -23.37 6.23
N GLY A 418 -15.38 -23.22 5.13
CA GLY A 418 -15.84 -23.56 3.78
C GLY A 418 -16.80 -22.52 3.17
N THR A 419 -17.78 -22.93 2.37
CA THR A 419 -18.70 -22.02 1.65
C THR A 419 -19.80 -21.43 2.55
N VAL A 420 -19.41 -20.65 3.56
CA VAL A 420 -20.35 -20.05 4.52
C VAL A 420 -20.53 -18.56 4.26
N HIS A 421 -21.78 -18.13 4.09
CA HIS A 421 -22.16 -16.73 3.88
C HIS A 421 -22.87 -16.17 5.11
N VAL A 422 -22.23 -15.26 5.84
CA VAL A 422 -22.84 -14.55 6.96
C VAL A 422 -23.16 -13.12 6.56
N HIS A 423 -24.41 -12.71 6.77
CA HIS A 423 -24.87 -11.34 6.53
C HIS A 423 -25.46 -10.73 7.80
N VAL A 424 -24.96 -9.57 8.23
CA VAL A 424 -25.46 -8.86 9.41
C VAL A 424 -25.77 -7.41 9.07
N ALA A 425 -27.05 -7.03 9.16
CA ALA A 425 -27.52 -5.76 8.64
C ALA A 425 -27.25 -4.55 9.57
N LYS A 426 -27.31 -4.69 10.90
CA LYS A 426 -27.12 -3.55 11.82
C LYS A 426 -25.76 -3.50 12.52
N GLY A 427 -24.97 -4.56 12.44
CA GLY A 427 -23.63 -4.64 13.03
C GLY A 427 -23.43 -5.91 13.87
N ALA A 428 -22.16 -6.25 14.09
CA ALA A 428 -21.77 -7.45 14.82
C ALA A 428 -20.79 -7.12 15.94
N ARG A 429 -20.97 -7.73 17.10
CA ARG A 429 -20.08 -7.62 18.25
C ARG A 429 -19.70 -9.01 18.73
N LEU A 430 -18.43 -9.34 18.62
CA LEU A 430 -17.84 -10.56 19.15
C LEU A 430 -16.95 -10.19 20.34
N SER A 431 -17.14 -10.85 21.48
CA SER A 431 -16.32 -10.56 22.67
C SER A 431 -14.93 -11.23 22.63
N GLU A 432 -14.78 -12.31 21.85
CA GLU A 432 -13.52 -13.02 21.66
C GLU A 432 -13.15 -12.99 20.17
N LEU A 433 -13.50 -14.02 19.40
CA LEU A 433 -12.84 -14.30 18.13
C LEU A 433 -13.81 -14.52 16.98
N LEU A 434 -13.49 -13.94 15.82
CA LEU A 434 -14.02 -14.39 14.55
C LEU A 434 -12.95 -15.19 13.80
N VAL A 435 -13.25 -16.44 13.46
CA VAL A 435 -12.42 -17.27 12.59
C VAL A 435 -13.20 -17.50 11.29
N ALA A 436 -12.68 -16.96 10.20
CA ALA A 436 -13.13 -17.22 8.84
C ALA A 436 -12.04 -18.03 8.14
N THR A 437 -12.26 -19.34 8.09
CA THR A 437 -11.36 -20.29 7.46
C THR A 437 -11.94 -20.71 6.12
N GLY A 438 -11.18 -20.55 5.06
CA GLY A 438 -11.55 -20.95 3.71
C GLY A 438 -11.44 -22.45 3.50
N GLY A 439 -12.41 -22.95 2.74
CA GLY A 439 -12.16 -23.96 1.71
C GLY A 439 -11.99 -23.25 0.37
N ASP A 440 -11.82 -24.00 -0.71
CA ASP A 440 -11.59 -23.47 -2.07
C ASP A 440 -12.74 -22.61 -2.64
N ASP A 441 -13.81 -22.38 -1.87
CA ASP A 441 -15.15 -22.04 -2.36
C ASP A 441 -15.81 -20.84 -1.62
N ASP A 442 -15.25 -19.64 -1.70
CA ASP A 442 -15.98 -18.36 -1.53
C ASP A 442 -16.70 -18.09 -0.18
N GLY A 443 -16.08 -18.41 0.96
CA GLY A 443 -16.62 -18.00 2.27
C GLY A 443 -16.82 -16.47 2.34
N TRP A 444 -17.97 -15.98 2.84
CA TRP A 444 -18.30 -14.55 2.78
C TRP A 444 -18.89 -14.00 4.07
N LEU A 445 -18.30 -12.94 4.62
CA LEU A 445 -18.87 -12.18 5.74
C LEU A 445 -19.21 -10.74 5.31
N ASP A 446 -20.50 -10.38 5.26
CA ASP A 446 -20.99 -9.01 5.03
C ASP A 446 -21.58 -8.42 6.32
N VAL A 447 -20.93 -7.38 6.87
CA VAL A 447 -21.43 -6.64 8.04
C VAL A 447 -21.61 -5.17 7.69
N ARG A 448 -22.86 -4.69 7.70
CA ARG A 448 -23.17 -3.34 7.24
C ARG A 448 -23.00 -2.26 8.31
N GLY A 449 -23.30 -2.56 9.57
CA GLY A 449 -23.27 -1.57 10.66
C GLY A 449 -21.96 -1.46 11.44
N GLY A 450 -20.94 -2.21 11.03
CA GLY A 450 -19.64 -2.30 11.70
C GLY A 450 -19.47 -3.59 12.50
N LEU A 451 -18.21 -3.94 12.72
CA LEU A 451 -17.79 -5.18 13.34
C LEU A 451 -16.78 -4.86 14.45
N THR A 452 -17.07 -5.31 15.67
CA THR A 452 -16.14 -5.29 16.79
C THR A 452 -15.80 -6.72 17.18
N ALA A 453 -14.52 -7.05 17.28
CA ALA A 453 -14.02 -8.35 17.75
C ALA A 453 -12.65 -8.16 18.43
N GLN A 454 -12.17 -9.11 19.24
CA GLN A 454 -10.77 -9.06 19.69
C GLN A 454 -9.84 -9.29 18.51
N ALA A 455 -10.15 -10.28 17.68
CA ALA A 455 -9.44 -10.53 16.45
C ALA A 455 -10.34 -11.17 15.38
N ILE A 456 -9.87 -11.10 14.15
CA ILE A 456 -10.37 -11.74 12.95
C ILE A 456 -9.22 -12.53 12.37
N VAL A 457 -9.40 -13.84 12.25
CA VAL A 457 -8.50 -14.69 11.48
C VAL A 457 -9.16 -14.96 10.14
N GLN A 458 -8.51 -14.57 9.06
CA GLN A 458 -8.94 -14.83 7.68
C GLN A 458 -7.89 -15.71 7.01
N THR A 459 -8.30 -16.88 6.52
CA THR A 459 -7.43 -17.73 5.70
C THR A 459 -7.79 -17.57 4.21
N PRO A 460 -6.94 -18.04 3.28
CA PRO A 460 -7.22 -17.98 1.84
C PRO A 460 -8.60 -18.57 1.48
N GLY A 461 -9.28 -18.00 0.48
CA GLY A 461 -10.62 -18.37 0.02
C GLY A 461 -11.77 -17.72 0.81
N SER A 462 -11.49 -16.91 1.83
CA SER A 462 -12.51 -16.22 2.62
C SER A 462 -12.53 -14.73 2.29
N MET A 463 -13.71 -14.15 2.11
CA MET A 463 -13.91 -12.72 1.87
C MET A 463 -14.67 -12.06 3.02
N ILE A 464 -14.15 -10.92 3.48
CA ILE A 464 -14.77 -10.11 4.53
C ILE A 464 -15.07 -8.72 3.97
N GLN A 465 -16.35 -8.35 3.97
CA GLN A 465 -16.85 -7.04 3.58
C GLN A 465 -17.48 -6.33 4.78
N ILE A 466 -16.84 -5.25 5.26
CA ILE A 466 -17.37 -4.41 6.33
C ILE A 466 -17.67 -3.02 5.77
N LYS A 467 -18.94 -2.59 5.80
CA LYS A 467 -19.32 -1.23 5.35
C LYS A 467 -19.30 -0.18 6.47
N GLY A 468 -19.30 -0.63 7.72
CA GLY A 468 -19.20 0.21 8.92
C GLY A 468 -17.77 0.31 9.45
N THR A 469 -17.64 0.59 10.74
CA THR A 469 -16.34 0.58 11.43
C THR A 469 -15.87 -0.86 11.65
N LEU A 470 -14.59 -1.13 11.45
CA LEU A 470 -13.96 -2.35 11.92
C LEU A 470 -13.10 -2.01 13.15
N ASP A 471 -13.34 -2.72 14.23
CA ASP A 471 -12.59 -2.62 15.47
C ASP A 471 -12.19 -4.03 15.92
N ALA A 472 -11.12 -4.54 15.30
CA ALA A 472 -10.57 -5.86 15.58
C ALA A 472 -9.11 -5.96 15.12
N LEU A 473 -8.35 -6.86 15.73
CA LEU A 473 -7.05 -7.25 15.21
C LEU A 473 -7.24 -8.18 14.00
N VAL A 474 -6.67 -7.85 12.85
CA VAL A 474 -6.85 -8.64 11.62
C VAL A 474 -5.59 -9.46 11.33
N ILE A 475 -5.74 -10.78 11.25
CA ILE A 475 -4.69 -11.77 11.01
C ILE A 475 -5.06 -12.54 9.74
N GLY A 476 -4.18 -12.62 8.76
CA GLY A 476 -4.46 -13.37 7.53
C GLY A 476 -3.32 -13.31 6.52
N THR A 477 -3.52 -13.93 5.36
CA THR A 477 -2.55 -13.90 4.26
C THR A 477 -2.71 -12.60 3.44
N ASP A 478 -1.59 -12.09 2.92
CA ASP A 478 -1.50 -10.78 2.25
C ASP A 478 -2.37 -10.63 0.99
N ASP A 479 -2.84 -11.74 0.43
CA ASP A 479 -3.50 -11.75 -0.87
C ASP A 479 -4.98 -11.31 -0.82
N GLU A 480 -5.66 -11.51 0.32
CA GLU A 480 -7.14 -11.43 0.38
C GLU A 480 -7.69 -10.43 1.41
N VAL A 481 -6.83 -9.89 2.27
CA VAL A 481 -7.24 -8.88 3.26
C VAL A 481 -6.65 -7.52 2.91
N PRO A 482 -7.43 -6.43 2.92
CA PRO A 482 -6.87 -5.10 2.83
C PRO A 482 -6.06 -4.80 4.10
N SER A 483 -4.76 -5.07 4.05
CA SER A 483 -3.78 -4.77 5.11
C SER A 483 -3.98 -5.56 6.42
N PRO A 484 -3.66 -6.87 6.45
CA PRO A 484 -3.60 -7.59 7.73
C PRO A 484 -2.57 -6.91 8.65
N ALA A 485 -2.85 -6.92 9.96
CA ALA A 485 -1.92 -6.39 10.95
C ALA A 485 -0.76 -7.38 11.23
N TYR A 486 -1.02 -8.67 10.98
CA TYR A 486 -0.09 -9.78 11.16
C TYR A 486 -0.30 -10.83 10.06
N GLY A 487 0.80 -11.41 9.59
CA GLY A 487 0.80 -12.51 8.64
C GLY A 487 0.48 -13.85 9.30
N ALA A 488 0.31 -14.90 8.50
CA ALA A 488 0.08 -16.26 9.01
C ALA A 488 1.33 -16.79 9.76
N GLU A 489 2.52 -16.38 9.35
CA GLU A 489 3.81 -16.70 9.97
C GLU A 489 3.97 -16.13 11.39
N ASP A 490 3.16 -15.14 11.76
CA ASP A 490 3.19 -14.54 13.09
C ASP A 490 2.42 -15.38 14.13
N ALA A 491 1.70 -16.43 13.71
CA ALA A 491 0.83 -17.22 14.58
C ALA A 491 1.49 -17.70 15.89
N PRO A 492 2.76 -18.16 15.93
CA PRO A 492 3.43 -18.57 17.17
C PRO A 492 3.59 -17.46 18.21
N SER A 493 3.63 -16.21 17.76
CA SER A 493 3.75 -15.04 18.64
C SER A 493 2.40 -14.51 19.13
N LEU A 494 1.30 -15.01 18.57
CA LEU A 494 -0.04 -14.53 18.84
C LEU A 494 -0.90 -15.56 19.59
N PHE A 495 -0.82 -16.83 19.21
CA PHE A 495 -1.70 -17.88 19.68
C PHE A 495 -1.06 -18.72 20.79
N VAL A 496 -1.89 -19.27 21.68
CA VAL A 496 -1.41 -20.26 22.65
C VAL A 496 -0.95 -21.52 21.91
N PRO A 497 0.03 -22.29 22.43
CA PRO A 497 0.52 -23.50 21.75
C PRO A 497 -0.57 -24.53 21.39
N ALA A 498 -1.68 -24.58 22.14
CA ALA A 498 -2.80 -25.48 21.88
C ALA A 498 -3.70 -25.05 20.69
N ALA A 499 -3.46 -23.88 20.12
CA ALA A 499 -4.12 -23.37 18.92
C ALA A 499 -3.24 -23.49 17.66
N LEU A 500 -2.07 -24.14 17.78
CA LEU A 500 -1.08 -24.27 16.72
C LEU A 500 -0.81 -25.74 16.39
N ASP A 501 -0.55 -26.03 15.13
CA ASP A 501 0.01 -27.29 14.63
C ASP A 501 1.23 -26.96 13.76
N ASP A 502 2.39 -27.53 14.09
CA ASP A 502 3.68 -27.23 13.45
C ASP A 502 4.01 -25.71 13.31
N ASN A 503 3.65 -24.92 14.32
CA ASN A 503 3.77 -23.44 14.35
C ASN A 503 2.84 -22.70 13.38
N GLU A 504 1.95 -23.39 12.70
CA GLU A 504 0.87 -22.80 11.92
C GLU A 504 -0.42 -22.78 12.74
N LEU A 505 -1.35 -21.90 12.39
CA LEU A 505 -2.64 -21.84 13.08
C LEU A 505 -3.44 -23.11 12.79
N ASP A 506 -3.87 -23.82 13.84
CA ASP A 506 -4.76 -24.98 13.74
C ASP A 506 -6.22 -24.55 13.97
N PRO A 507 -7.07 -24.48 12.92
CA PRO A 507 -8.47 -24.11 13.05
C PRO A 507 -9.26 -24.99 14.03
N ASP A 508 -8.92 -26.28 14.12
CA ASP A 508 -9.59 -27.22 15.01
C ASP A 508 -9.12 -27.05 16.46
N GLY A 509 -7.84 -26.78 16.68
CA GLY A 509 -7.27 -26.39 17.98
C GLY A 509 -7.93 -25.13 18.52
N VAL A 510 -8.04 -24.09 17.69
CA VAL A 510 -8.76 -22.85 18.01
C VAL A 510 -10.22 -23.14 18.37
N ARG A 511 -10.93 -23.91 17.54
CA ARG A 511 -12.33 -24.30 17.77
C ARG A 511 -12.52 -25.03 19.10
N LYS A 512 -11.64 -25.98 19.43
CA LYS A 512 -11.67 -26.72 20.71
C LYS A 512 -11.49 -25.77 21.91
N LEU A 513 -10.56 -24.81 21.83
CA LEU A 513 -10.33 -23.81 22.87
C LEU A 513 -11.55 -22.90 23.08
N LEU A 514 -12.13 -22.39 21.98
CA LEU A 514 -13.34 -21.55 22.02
C LEU A 514 -14.52 -22.28 22.67
N ARG A 515 -14.77 -23.54 22.29
CA ARG A 515 -15.79 -24.41 22.91
C ARG A 515 -15.54 -24.60 24.40
N ALA A 516 -14.28 -24.80 24.79
CA ALA A 516 -13.87 -24.99 26.18
C ALA A 516 -13.81 -23.70 27.01
N LYS A 517 -14.15 -22.53 26.42
CA LYS A 517 -14.02 -21.20 27.05
C LYS A 517 -12.60 -20.94 27.55
N ARG A 518 -11.60 -21.42 26.81
CA ARG A 518 -10.18 -21.23 27.09
C ARG A 518 -9.62 -20.11 26.21
N PRO A 519 -8.62 -19.35 26.69
CA PRO A 519 -7.96 -18.34 25.88
C PRO A 519 -7.37 -18.94 24.60
N VAL A 520 -7.57 -18.25 23.48
CA VAL A 520 -6.98 -18.59 22.18
C VAL A 520 -5.66 -17.84 21.96
N PHE A 521 -5.56 -16.64 22.53
CA PHE A 521 -4.40 -15.76 22.40
C PHE A 521 -3.45 -15.85 23.61
N LEU A 522 -2.18 -15.53 23.37
CA LEU A 522 -1.23 -15.28 24.44
C LEU A 522 -1.68 -14.05 25.27
N PRO A 523 -1.39 -14.00 26.58
CA PRO A 523 -1.83 -12.91 27.47
C PRO A 523 -1.32 -11.52 27.07
N GLU A 524 -0.24 -11.49 26.29
CA GLU A 524 0.52 -10.29 25.92
C GLU A 524 -0.09 -9.55 24.72
N ILE A 525 -1.08 -10.13 24.02
CA ILE A 525 -1.72 -9.44 22.91
C ILE A 525 -2.56 -8.28 23.45
N PRO A 526 -2.28 -7.03 23.04
CA PRO A 526 -3.10 -5.89 23.42
C PRO A 526 -4.52 -6.08 22.87
N SER A 527 -5.51 -6.06 23.75
CA SER A 527 -6.91 -6.08 23.32
C SER A 527 -7.21 -4.78 22.56
N PRO A 528 -7.68 -4.82 21.29
CA PRO A 528 -8.07 -3.61 20.57
C PRO A 528 -9.17 -2.83 21.32
N LEU A 529 -9.99 -3.54 22.11
CA LEU A 529 -10.99 -2.95 23.02
C LEU A 529 -10.40 -2.01 24.09
N SER A 530 -9.09 -2.04 24.34
CA SER A 530 -8.41 -1.16 25.29
C SER A 530 -7.90 0.16 24.67
N SER A 531 -7.79 0.23 23.35
CA SER A 531 -7.32 1.41 22.62
C SER A 531 -8.48 2.05 21.84
N ALA A 532 -9.21 2.96 22.49
CA ALA A 532 -10.32 3.72 21.89
C ALA A 532 -9.87 4.76 20.84
N THR A 533 -8.95 4.41 19.94
CA THR A 533 -8.67 5.14 18.70
C THR A 533 -9.17 4.32 17.53
N SER A 534 -10.47 4.42 17.28
CA SER A 534 -11.12 3.98 16.05
C SER A 534 -10.33 4.47 14.83
N ARG A 535 -9.65 3.56 14.12
CA ARG A 535 -9.20 3.80 12.75
C ARG A 535 -10.41 3.53 11.85
N SER A 536 -10.92 4.56 11.20
CA SER A 536 -11.94 4.38 10.15
C SER A 536 -11.30 3.67 8.96
N ILE A 537 -11.83 2.52 8.55
CA ILE A 537 -11.53 1.93 7.24
C ILE A 537 -12.00 2.93 6.16
N PRO A 538 -11.15 3.33 5.19
CA PRO A 538 -11.61 4.14 4.07
C PRO A 538 -12.64 3.36 3.25
N ARG A 539 -13.78 4.01 2.95
CA ARG A 539 -14.88 3.48 2.15
C ARG A 539 -14.49 3.06 0.74
#